data_AF-A0A0W7THR1-F1
#
_entry.id   AF-A0A0W7THR1-F1
#
_cell.length_a   1.000
_cell.length_b   1.000
_cell.length_c   1.000
_cell.angle_alpha   90.00
_cell.angle_beta   90.00
_cell.angle_gamma   90.00
#
_symmetry.space_group_name_H-M   'P 1'
#
loop_
_entity.id
_entity.type
_entity.pdbx_description
1 polymer ?
#
loop_
_entity_poly.entity_id
_entity_poly.type
_entity_poly.pdbx_seq_one_letter_code
_entity_poly.pdbx_strand_id
1 'polypeptide(L)'
;MSEFDKLCKEFEKIDPATYIALLAAKSRDVLAGMAAVTGDLVSAVESYVDIVMMAVASDGKLSKEEFALIAPGLAAAVGQPITYEDAKKIMNKSKLDSRDNKAAVDALVDLVGSVSPEIKDDIVILTMVICAADGRISGKEKAWIKQLIRE
;
A
#
# COMPACT_ATOMS: atom_id res chain seq x y z
N MET A 1 8.71 -16.36 -10.95
CA MET A 1 7.41 -16.73 -10.34
C MET A 1 7.61 -17.62 -9.10
N SER A 2 8.39 -18.71 -9.15
CA SER A 2 8.67 -19.54 -7.96
C SER A 2 9.30 -18.77 -6.80
N GLU A 3 10.26 -17.88 -7.08
CA GLU A 3 10.92 -17.07 -6.04
C GLU A 3 9.99 -16.02 -5.43
N PHE A 4 9.11 -15.43 -6.25
CA PHE A 4 8.07 -14.51 -5.78
C PHE A 4 7.08 -15.22 -4.85
N ASP A 5 6.62 -16.42 -5.23
CA ASP A 5 5.71 -17.21 -4.38
C ASP A 5 6.38 -17.68 -3.08
N LYS A 6 7.69 -17.96 -3.10
CA LYS A 6 8.46 -18.22 -1.87
C LYS A 6 8.54 -16.98 -0.99
N LEU A 7 8.84 -15.82 -1.58
CA LEU A 7 8.90 -14.55 -0.85
C LEU A 7 7.56 -14.24 -0.18
N CYS A 8 6.44 -14.36 -0.89
CA CYS A 8 5.11 -14.21 -0.30
C CYS A 8 4.92 -15.10 0.94
N LYS A 9 5.33 -16.38 0.87
CA LYS A 9 5.24 -17.31 2.01
C LYS A 9 6.12 -16.93 3.20
N GLU A 10 7.21 -16.22 2.99
CA GLU A 10 8.01 -15.70 4.10
C GLU A 10 7.32 -14.52 4.78
N PHE A 11 6.68 -13.64 4.00
CA PHE A 11 5.87 -12.55 4.54
C PHE A 11 4.64 -13.04 5.33
N GLU A 12 3.98 -14.11 4.87
CA GLU A 12 2.85 -14.76 5.56
C GLU A 12 3.21 -15.32 6.96
N LYS A 13 4.51 -15.50 7.26
CA LYS A 13 5.01 -16.03 8.54
C LYS A 13 5.56 -14.96 9.49
N ILE A 14 5.54 -13.69 9.08
CA ILE A 14 6.07 -12.59 9.88
C ILE A 14 5.24 -12.47 11.17
N ASP A 15 5.91 -12.34 12.31
CA ASP A 15 5.24 -12.14 13.59
C ASP A 15 4.66 -10.71 13.71
N PRO A 16 3.63 -10.49 14.55
CA PRO A 16 2.99 -9.18 14.66
C PRO A 16 3.92 -8.03 15.03
N ALA A 17 4.98 -8.25 15.81
CA ALA A 17 5.90 -7.17 16.19
C ALA A 17 6.78 -6.76 15.01
N THR A 18 7.29 -7.75 14.26
CA THR A 18 8.04 -7.51 13.02
C THR A 18 7.15 -6.86 11.96
N TYR A 19 5.88 -7.29 11.83
CA TYR A 19 4.90 -6.67 10.95
C TYR A 19 4.75 -5.17 11.25
N ILE A 20 4.48 -4.80 12.51
CA ILE A 20 4.28 -3.40 12.92
C ILE A 20 5.54 -2.58 12.65
N ALA A 21 6.71 -3.11 13.00
CA ALA A 21 7.98 -2.42 12.81
C ALA A 21 8.29 -2.19 11.32
N LEU A 22 8.06 -3.20 10.48
CA LEU A 22 8.31 -3.14 9.05
C LEU A 22 7.31 -2.20 8.36
N LEU A 23 6.03 -2.26 8.74
CA LEU A 23 4.99 -1.35 8.29
C LEU A 23 5.40 0.10 8.63
N ALA A 24 5.68 0.41 9.89
CA ALA A 24 6.06 1.77 10.29
C ALA A 24 7.36 2.28 9.62
N ALA A 25 8.37 1.41 9.45
CA ALA A 25 9.60 1.78 8.77
C ALA A 25 9.35 2.11 7.29
N LYS A 26 8.75 1.17 6.56
CA LYS A 26 8.52 1.32 5.12
C LYS A 26 7.52 2.41 4.79
N SER A 27 6.49 2.59 5.61
CA SER A 27 5.56 3.70 5.42
C SER A 27 6.22 5.07 5.52
N ARG A 28 7.22 5.25 6.39
CA ARG A 28 7.98 6.51 6.49
C ARG A 28 8.85 6.74 5.25
N ASP A 29 9.56 5.71 4.82
CA ASP A 29 10.45 5.77 3.65
C ASP A 29 9.64 6.06 2.38
N VAL A 30 8.53 5.34 2.19
CA VAL A 30 7.59 5.56 1.07
C VAL A 30 6.99 6.97 1.13
N LEU A 31 6.50 7.43 2.28
CA LEU A 31 5.91 8.77 2.37
C LEU A 31 6.92 9.88 2.02
N ALA A 32 8.17 9.74 2.43
CA ALA A 32 9.25 10.65 2.07
C ALA A 32 9.56 10.61 0.56
N GLY A 33 9.62 9.41 -0.02
CA GLY A 33 9.80 9.23 -1.46
C GLY A 33 8.66 9.81 -2.29
N MET A 34 7.42 9.62 -1.85
CA MET A 34 6.24 10.17 -2.50
C MET A 34 6.23 11.70 -2.43
N ALA A 35 6.57 12.29 -1.28
CA ALA A 35 6.67 13.75 -1.14
C ALA A 35 7.69 14.37 -2.09
N ALA A 36 8.77 13.65 -2.42
CA ALA A 36 9.77 14.12 -3.38
C ALA A 36 9.23 14.20 -4.81
N VAL A 37 8.29 13.32 -5.21
CA VAL A 37 7.70 13.31 -6.56
C VAL A 37 6.41 14.12 -6.66
N THR A 38 5.60 14.19 -5.60
CA THR A 38 4.35 14.96 -5.57
C THR A 38 4.59 16.45 -5.32
N GLY A 39 5.70 16.81 -4.67
CA GLY A 39 6.06 18.19 -4.35
C GLY A 39 5.40 18.75 -3.08
N ASP A 40 4.44 18.03 -2.49
CA ASP A 40 3.83 18.37 -1.21
C ASP A 40 3.38 17.14 -0.42
N LEU A 41 3.29 17.33 0.91
CA LEU A 41 2.96 16.26 1.86
C LEU A 41 1.50 15.81 1.77
N VAL A 42 0.57 16.67 1.36
CA VAL A 42 -0.85 16.31 1.28
C VAL A 42 -1.04 15.30 0.15
N SER A 43 -0.53 15.61 -1.05
CA SER A 43 -0.55 14.67 -2.17
C SER A 43 0.26 13.41 -1.90
N ALA A 44 1.37 13.49 -1.17
CA ALA A 44 2.12 12.30 -0.75
C ALA A 44 1.30 11.37 0.15
N VAL A 45 0.57 11.93 1.12
CA VAL A 45 -0.33 11.17 2.00
C VAL A 45 -1.49 10.57 1.20
N GLU A 46 -2.08 11.32 0.27
CA GLU A 46 -3.15 10.81 -0.59
C GLU A 46 -2.68 9.60 -1.41
N SER A 47 -1.54 9.72 -2.09
CA SER A 47 -0.98 8.62 -2.88
C SER A 47 -0.52 7.43 -2.03
N TYR A 48 0.02 7.69 -0.83
CA TYR A 48 0.37 6.64 0.11
C TYR A 48 -0.88 5.87 0.57
N VAL A 49 -1.96 6.58 0.92
CA VAL A 49 -3.25 5.96 1.26
C VAL A 49 -3.75 5.16 0.06
N ASP A 50 -3.68 5.70 -1.16
CA ASP A 50 -4.10 4.98 -2.37
C ASP A 50 -3.33 3.66 -2.58
N ILE A 51 -2.00 3.64 -2.35
CA ILE A 51 -1.18 2.42 -2.41
C ILE A 51 -1.65 1.39 -1.39
N VAL A 52 -1.79 1.82 -0.13
CA VAL A 52 -2.23 0.95 0.98
C VAL A 52 -3.63 0.40 0.70
N MET A 53 -4.51 1.24 0.17
CA MET A 53 -5.88 0.88 -0.17
C MET A 53 -5.90 -0.10 -1.33
N MET A 54 -5.06 0.04 -2.34
CA MET A 54 -4.96 -0.95 -3.41
C MET A 54 -4.37 -2.29 -2.94
N ALA A 55 -3.48 -2.27 -1.95
CA ALA A 55 -2.96 -3.48 -1.32
C ALA A 55 -4.05 -4.27 -0.59
N VAL A 56 -4.88 -3.57 0.19
CA VAL A 56 -5.98 -4.17 0.96
C VAL A 56 -7.19 -4.48 0.08
N ALA A 57 -7.69 -3.47 -0.63
CA ALA A 57 -8.91 -3.50 -1.42
C ALA A 57 -8.66 -4.00 -2.85
N SER A 58 -7.88 -5.08 -3.02
CA SER A 58 -7.67 -5.70 -4.34
C SER A 58 -8.97 -6.25 -4.96
N ASP A 59 -10.05 -6.34 -4.19
CA ASP A 59 -11.42 -6.61 -4.62
C ASP A 59 -12.29 -5.36 -4.86
N GLY A 60 -11.70 -4.16 -4.67
CA GLY A 60 -12.33 -2.85 -4.81
C GLY A 60 -13.02 -2.33 -3.55
N LYS A 61 -12.86 -2.96 -2.38
CA LYS A 61 -13.51 -2.52 -1.14
C LYS A 61 -12.56 -2.53 0.06
N LEU A 62 -12.55 -1.43 0.83
CA LEU A 62 -11.93 -1.38 2.16
C LEU A 62 -12.97 -1.70 3.24
N SER A 63 -12.81 -2.84 3.92
CA SER A 63 -13.55 -3.16 5.14
C SER A 63 -12.96 -2.42 6.36
N LYS A 64 -13.73 -2.32 7.44
CA LYS A 64 -13.24 -1.70 8.69
C LYS A 64 -12.19 -2.60 9.36
N GLU A 65 -12.35 -3.90 9.20
CA GLU A 65 -11.48 -4.93 9.73
C GLU A 65 -10.09 -4.83 9.10
N GLU A 66 -10.01 -4.75 7.77
CA GLU A 66 -8.72 -4.59 7.08
C GLU A 66 -8.08 -3.23 7.40
N PHE A 67 -8.88 -2.16 7.47
CA PHE A 67 -8.38 -0.85 7.87
C PHE A 67 -7.79 -0.85 9.29
N ALA A 68 -8.43 -1.55 10.22
CA ALA A 68 -7.96 -1.63 11.60
C ALA A 68 -6.57 -2.28 11.72
N LEU A 69 -6.23 -3.20 10.81
CA LEU A 69 -4.90 -3.86 10.77
C LEU A 69 -3.78 -2.91 10.34
N ILE A 70 -4.08 -1.92 9.49
CA ILE A 70 -3.09 -0.99 8.94
C ILE A 70 -3.09 0.38 9.64
N ALA A 71 -4.18 0.75 10.32
CA ALA A 71 -4.35 2.05 10.94
C ALA A 71 -3.23 2.45 11.91
N PRO A 72 -2.69 1.57 12.77
CA PRO A 72 -1.56 1.93 13.64
C PRO A 72 -0.30 2.30 12.86
N GLY A 73 0.01 1.57 11.78
CA GLY A 73 1.17 1.87 10.92
C GLY A 73 1.00 3.15 10.12
N LEU A 74 -0.20 3.38 9.57
CA LEU A 74 -0.59 4.63 8.94
C LEU A 74 -0.41 5.83 9.89
N ALA A 75 -0.94 5.72 11.11
CA ALA A 75 -0.82 6.78 12.11
C ALA A 75 0.64 7.04 12.50
N ALA A 76 1.45 5.99 12.64
CA ALA A 76 2.87 6.10 12.94
C ALA A 76 3.67 6.78 11.81
N ALA A 77 3.28 6.54 10.55
CA ALA A 77 3.93 7.10 9.38
C ALA A 77 3.57 8.56 9.13
N VAL A 78 2.28 8.89 9.23
CA VAL A 78 1.77 10.24 8.98
C VAL A 78 1.95 11.14 10.22
N GLY A 79 2.19 10.56 11.39
CA GLY A 79 2.35 11.29 12.66
C GLY A 79 1.03 11.79 13.26
N GLN A 80 -0.11 11.47 12.64
CA GLN A 80 -1.44 11.75 13.13
C GLN A 80 -2.37 10.57 12.81
N PRO A 81 -3.40 10.32 13.63
CA PRO A 81 -4.37 9.26 13.35
C PRO A 81 -5.15 9.55 12.07
N ILE A 82 -5.10 8.63 11.11
CA ILE A 82 -6.01 8.61 9.97
C ILE A 82 -7.22 7.75 10.35
N THR A 83 -8.43 8.29 10.18
CA THR A 83 -9.66 7.53 10.45
C THR A 83 -10.08 6.72 9.23
N TYR A 84 -10.91 5.70 9.45
CA TYR A 84 -11.53 4.93 8.36
C TYR A 84 -12.29 5.83 7.37
N GLU A 85 -12.96 6.87 7.88
CA GLU A 85 -13.71 7.82 7.06
C GLU A 85 -12.78 8.71 6.23
N ASP A 86 -11.61 9.07 6.75
CA ASP A 86 -10.62 9.85 5.98
C ASP A 86 -10.03 9.00 4.85
N ALA A 87 -9.67 7.74 5.14
CA ALA A 87 -9.21 6.79 4.13
C ALA A 87 -10.26 6.56 3.03
N LYS A 88 -11.54 6.44 3.42
CA LYS A 88 -12.65 6.35 2.45
C LYS A 88 -12.79 7.59 1.59
N LYS A 89 -12.70 8.79 2.17
CA LYS A 89 -12.79 10.04 1.40
C LYS A 89 -11.68 10.13 0.38
N ILE A 90 -10.46 9.74 0.75
CA ILE A 90 -9.31 9.71 -0.17
C ILE A 90 -9.58 8.71 -1.30
N MET A 91 -9.97 7.46 -0.98
CA MET A 91 -10.25 6.43 -1.99
C MET A 91 -11.35 6.87 -2.98
N ASN A 92 -12.42 7.49 -2.48
CA ASN A 92 -13.51 8.01 -3.32
C ASN A 92 -13.04 9.18 -4.20
N LYS A 93 -12.18 10.06 -3.67
CA LYS A 93 -11.57 11.17 -4.43
C LYS A 93 -10.70 10.63 -5.56
N SER A 94 -9.92 9.60 -5.29
CA SER A 94 -9.06 8.92 -6.26
C SER A 94 -9.81 7.99 -7.22
N LYS A 95 -11.12 7.78 -7.02
CA LYS A 95 -12.00 6.90 -7.81
C LYS A 95 -11.56 5.44 -7.85
N LEU A 96 -10.74 5.02 -6.89
CA LEU A 96 -10.23 3.65 -6.79
C LEU A 96 -11.30 2.64 -6.36
N ASP A 97 -12.36 3.11 -5.72
CA ASP A 97 -13.55 2.35 -5.32
C ASP A 97 -14.56 2.10 -6.46
N SER A 98 -14.33 2.72 -7.63
CA SER A 98 -15.22 2.59 -8.78
C SER A 98 -14.97 1.30 -9.58
N ARG A 99 -16.03 0.78 -10.22
CA ARG A 99 -15.90 -0.37 -11.14
C ARG A 99 -15.05 -0.09 -12.39
N ASP A 100 -14.78 1.19 -12.66
CA ASP A 100 -13.97 1.68 -13.78
C ASP A 100 -12.75 2.46 -13.24
N ASN A 101 -12.05 1.86 -12.29
CA ASN A 101 -10.90 2.46 -11.62
C ASN A 101 -9.59 2.32 -12.42
N LYS A 102 -9.62 1.73 -13.62
CA LYS A 102 -8.41 1.41 -14.38
C LYS A 102 -7.52 2.63 -14.60
N ALA A 103 -8.09 3.76 -15.01
CA ALA A 103 -7.32 4.98 -15.24
C ALA A 103 -6.68 5.53 -13.95
N ALA A 104 -7.35 5.38 -12.81
CA ALA A 104 -6.80 5.78 -11.51
C ALA A 104 -5.67 4.84 -11.07
N VAL A 105 -5.83 3.54 -11.31
CA VAL A 105 -4.80 2.54 -11.05
C VAL A 105 -3.58 2.76 -11.94
N ASP A 106 -3.79 2.99 -13.24
CA ASP A 106 -2.70 3.28 -14.20
C ASP A 106 -1.94 4.54 -13.78
N ALA A 107 -2.65 5.62 -13.40
CA ALA A 107 -2.02 6.85 -12.89
C ALA A 107 -1.23 6.63 -11.59
N LEU A 108 -1.73 5.78 -10.69
CA LEU A 108 -1.01 5.41 -9.46
C LEU A 108 0.26 4.61 -9.80
N VAL A 109 0.18 3.67 -10.73
CA VAL A 109 1.34 2.88 -11.18
C VAL A 109 2.38 3.78 -11.86
N ASP A 110 1.96 4.75 -12.69
CA ASP A 110 2.86 5.72 -13.31
C ASP A 110 3.56 6.61 -12.26
N LEU A 111 2.83 7.02 -11.23
CA LEU A 111 3.40 7.77 -10.10
C LEU A 111 4.42 6.92 -9.34
N VAL A 112 4.10 5.66 -9.04
CA VAL A 112 5.04 4.71 -8.44
C VAL A 112 6.25 4.46 -9.35
N GLY A 113 6.07 4.46 -10.67
CA GLY A 113 7.16 4.37 -11.64
C GLY A 113 8.08 5.60 -11.67
N SER A 114 7.65 6.72 -11.10
CA SER A 114 8.40 7.98 -11.05
C SER A 114 9.27 8.13 -9.81
N VAL A 115 9.14 7.24 -8.82
CA VAL A 115 9.99 7.23 -7.62
C VAL A 115 11.32 6.53 -7.89
N SER A 116 12.29 6.66 -6.97
CA SER A 116 13.56 5.95 -7.11
C SER A 116 13.38 4.43 -6.98
N PRO A 117 14.29 3.60 -7.54
CA PRO A 117 14.22 2.14 -7.41
C PRO A 117 14.13 1.66 -5.96
N GLU A 118 14.81 2.33 -5.04
CA GLU A 118 14.80 1.99 -3.61
C GLU A 118 13.41 2.24 -3.00
N ILE A 119 12.76 3.35 -3.35
CA ILE A 119 11.40 3.64 -2.89
C ILE A 119 10.40 2.67 -3.53
N LYS A 120 10.63 2.26 -4.78
CA LYS A 120 9.79 1.27 -5.46
C LYS A 120 9.87 -0.08 -4.75
N ASP A 121 11.07 -0.51 -4.35
CA ASP A 121 11.26 -1.71 -3.53
C ASP A 121 10.53 -1.59 -2.19
N ASP A 122 10.60 -0.43 -1.54
CA ASP A 122 9.89 -0.18 -0.28
C ASP A 122 8.37 -0.21 -0.43
N ILE A 123 7.82 0.30 -1.55
CA ILE A 123 6.40 0.20 -1.90
C ILE A 123 5.98 -1.26 -2.09
N VAL A 124 6.81 -2.06 -2.77
CA VAL A 124 6.55 -3.50 -2.96
C VAL A 124 6.56 -4.22 -1.61
N ILE A 125 7.58 -3.99 -0.77
CA ILE A 125 7.67 -4.58 0.58
C ILE A 125 6.45 -4.18 1.41
N LEU A 126 6.11 -2.88 1.43
CA LEU A 126 4.96 -2.37 2.16
C LEU A 126 3.67 -3.09 1.74
N THR A 127 3.44 -3.22 0.43
CA THR A 127 2.28 -3.92 -0.12
C THR A 127 2.26 -5.39 0.32
N MET A 128 3.41 -6.08 0.28
CA MET A 128 3.51 -7.47 0.73
C MET A 128 3.23 -7.65 2.22
N VAL A 129 3.69 -6.73 3.06
CA VAL A 129 3.39 -6.72 4.50
C VAL A 129 1.89 -6.62 4.70
N ILE A 130 1.26 -5.62 4.08
CA ILE A 130 -0.17 -5.35 4.23
C ILE A 130 -1.01 -6.55 3.76
N CYS A 131 -0.73 -7.10 2.59
CA CYS A 131 -1.45 -8.27 2.07
C CYS A 131 -1.19 -9.56 2.88
N ALA A 132 -0.13 -9.61 3.69
CA ALA A 132 0.14 -10.74 4.57
C ALA A 132 -0.52 -10.60 5.96
N ALA A 133 -1.18 -9.46 6.25
CA ALA A 133 -1.74 -9.17 7.57
C ALA A 133 -2.81 -10.18 8.02
N ASP A 134 -3.54 -10.77 7.08
CA ASP A 134 -4.54 -11.82 7.33
C ASP A 134 -3.93 -13.25 7.35
N GLY A 135 -2.60 -13.34 7.23
CA GLY A 135 -1.83 -14.57 7.18
C GLY A 135 -1.74 -15.22 5.79
N ARG A 136 -2.29 -14.60 4.74
CA ARG A 136 -2.23 -15.17 3.39
C ARG A 136 -2.35 -14.14 2.26
N ILE A 137 -1.32 -14.08 1.42
CA ILE A 137 -1.36 -13.26 0.20
C ILE A 137 -2.13 -14.02 -0.90
N SER A 138 -3.33 -13.54 -1.20
CA SER A 138 -4.24 -14.07 -2.22
C SER A 138 -3.71 -13.89 -3.65
N GLY A 139 -4.34 -14.59 -4.61
CA GLY A 139 -3.96 -14.48 -6.02
C GLY A 139 -4.17 -13.08 -6.61
N LYS A 140 -5.16 -12.32 -6.12
CA LYS A 140 -5.43 -10.94 -6.57
C LYS A 140 -4.38 -9.98 -6.07
N GLU A 141 -4.00 -10.08 -4.79
CA GLU A 141 -2.93 -9.29 -4.20
C GLU A 141 -1.59 -9.57 -4.87
N LYS A 142 -1.29 -10.84 -5.16
CA LYS A 142 -0.12 -11.21 -5.98
C LYS A 142 -0.14 -10.58 -7.36
N ALA A 143 -1.30 -10.41 -7.98
CA ALA A 143 -1.41 -9.75 -9.28
C ALA A 143 -1.13 -8.25 -9.16
N TRP A 144 -1.65 -7.61 -8.11
CA TRP A 144 -1.36 -6.21 -7.78
C TRP A 144 0.13 -5.96 -7.54
N ILE A 145 0.75 -6.73 -6.64
CA ILE A 145 2.18 -6.63 -6.34
C ILE A 145 3.04 -6.79 -7.62
N LYS A 146 2.63 -7.71 -8.52
CA LYS A 146 3.33 -7.89 -9.81
C LYS A 146 3.18 -6.70 -10.76
N GLN A 147 2.09 -5.94 -10.69
CA GLN A 147 1.96 -4.70 -11.48
C GLN A 147 2.97 -3.66 -11.01
N LEU A 148 3.16 -3.54 -9.69
CA LEU A 148 4.17 -2.65 -9.11
C LEU A 148 5.59 -3.04 -9.49
N ILE A 149 5.89 -4.33 -9.62
CA ILE A 149 7.22 -4.83 -10.01
C ILE A 149 7.50 -4.62 -11.51
N ARG A 150 6.46 -4.55 -12.35
CA ARG A 150 6.66 -4.38 -13.79
C ARG A 150 7.25 -2.98 -14.08
N GLU A 151 8.20 -2.97 -15.00
CA GLU A 151 8.76 -1.78 -15.64
C GLU A 151 7.93 -1.43 -16.88
#